data_AF-A0A1J5TQB5-F1
#
_entry.id   AF-A0A1J5TQB5-F1
#
_cell.length_a   1.000
_cell.length_b   1.000
_cell.length_c   1.000
_cell.angle_alpha   90.00
_cell.angle_beta   90.00
_cell.angle_gamma   90.00
#
_symmetry.space_group_name_H-M   'P 1'
#
loop_
_entity.id
_entity.type
_entity.pdbx_description
1 polymer ?
#
loop_
_entity_poly.entity_id
_entity_poly.type
_entity_poly.pdbx_seq_one_letter_code
_entity_poly.pdbx_strand_id
1 'polypeptide(L)'
;MINDDEKSVGILFLSILDSKSTIEECIKKSGLTADKISTLISIPKFNKYFEKETNKELHITCKIDWICEEIGNQIKISDSESQILKETIDDKFLKHVTKYWEENGRIKRDFEIKNLSEWIISEYVFLSGFAMWFREKEKDNGTDLSSLLSSATGESVEASASIEFDQDRLRLVSEIPTQILEKIMNINPAGKIAYRSLDMAVMKAMSEGNPELAKKMKNETVRNKRSWWKFW
;
A
#
# COMPACT_ATOMS: atom_id res chain seq x y z
N MET A 1 10.18 -14.25 13.21
CA MET A 1 10.91 -13.15 13.88
C MET A 1 11.90 -12.61 12.87
N ILE A 2 11.82 -11.33 12.53
CA ILE A 2 12.71 -10.69 11.57
C ILE A 2 14.09 -10.57 12.21
N ASN A 3 15.16 -10.94 11.47
CA ASN A 3 16.50 -10.87 12.02
C ASN A 3 16.95 -9.41 12.21
N ASP A 4 17.96 -9.20 13.04
CA ASP A 4 18.45 -7.85 13.37
C ASP A 4 19.01 -7.08 12.15
N ASP A 5 19.60 -7.78 11.19
CA ASP A 5 20.12 -7.15 9.96
C ASP A 5 19.00 -6.64 9.05
N GLU A 6 17.93 -7.40 8.86
CA GLU A 6 16.74 -7.03 8.08
C GLU A 6 16.08 -5.78 8.65
N LYS A 7 15.96 -5.70 9.98
CA LYS A 7 15.47 -4.50 10.66
C LYS A 7 16.35 -3.31 10.36
N SER A 8 17.65 -3.49 10.53
CA SER A 8 18.63 -2.42 10.36
C SER A 8 18.71 -1.95 8.90
N VAL A 9 18.49 -2.83 7.92
CA VAL A 9 18.39 -2.48 6.50
C VAL A 9 17.18 -1.59 6.25
N GLY A 10 16.02 -1.94 6.80
CA GLY A 10 14.82 -1.11 6.69
C GLY A 10 15.02 0.27 7.30
N ILE A 11 15.64 0.34 8.48
CA ILE A 11 15.96 1.60 9.15
C ILE A 11 16.92 2.44 8.28
N LEU A 12 18.03 1.85 7.83
CA LEU A 12 19.01 2.55 6.99
C LEU A 12 18.38 3.06 5.70
N PHE A 13 17.64 2.20 5.00
CA PHE A 13 17.02 2.52 3.71
C PHE A 13 16.06 3.71 3.83
N LEU A 14 15.10 3.67 4.77
CA LEU A 14 14.15 4.77 4.95
C LEU A 14 14.83 6.06 5.42
N SER A 15 15.93 5.94 6.16
CA SER A 15 16.66 7.11 6.70
C SER A 15 17.42 7.89 5.64
N ILE A 16 17.83 7.26 4.53
CA ILE A 16 18.64 7.89 3.48
C ILE A 16 17.97 7.90 2.10
N LEU A 17 16.69 7.50 2.02
CA LEU A 17 15.96 7.26 0.77
C LEU A 17 16.03 8.43 -0.23
N ASP A 18 16.07 9.67 0.26
CA ASP A 18 16.06 10.90 -0.52
C ASP A 18 17.45 11.48 -0.81
N SER A 19 18.52 10.76 -0.46
CA SER A 19 19.85 11.35 -0.41
C SER A 19 20.96 10.38 -0.79
N LYS A 20 22.00 10.94 -1.40
CA LYS A 20 23.31 10.32 -1.47
C LYS A 20 24.05 10.66 -0.17
N SER A 21 24.24 9.68 0.70
CA SER A 21 24.72 9.91 2.07
C SER A 21 26.12 9.36 2.31
N THR A 22 26.95 10.08 3.04
CA THR A 22 28.19 9.53 3.61
C THR A 22 27.90 8.57 4.78
N ILE A 23 28.91 7.86 5.29
CA ILE A 23 28.74 7.02 6.48
C ILE A 23 28.34 7.85 7.71
N GLU A 24 28.89 9.05 7.88
CA GLU A 24 28.54 9.94 9.00
C GLU A 24 27.08 10.40 8.93
N GLU A 25 26.59 10.74 7.73
CA GLU A 25 25.19 11.09 7.51
C GLU A 25 24.26 9.89 7.76
N CYS A 26 24.65 8.70 7.29
CA CYS A 26 23.92 7.47 7.58
C CYS A 26 23.77 7.24 9.08
N ILE A 27 24.85 7.40 9.87
CA ILE A 27 24.83 7.26 11.34
C ILE A 27 23.85 8.28 11.94
N LYS A 28 23.96 9.55 11.54
CA LYS A 28 23.13 10.64 12.08
C LYS A 28 21.65 10.44 11.80
N LYS A 29 21.29 10.00 10.59
CA LYS A 29 19.90 9.83 10.18
C LYS A 29 19.28 8.53 10.74
N SER A 30 20.02 7.42 10.67
CA SER A 30 19.52 6.09 11.04
C SER A 30 19.67 5.73 12.52
N GLY A 31 20.64 6.32 13.21
CA GLY A 31 21.04 5.92 14.57
C GLY A 31 21.82 4.60 14.63
N LEU A 32 22.18 4.00 13.49
CA LEU A 32 23.01 2.80 13.42
C LEU A 32 24.49 3.13 13.59
N THR A 33 25.27 2.16 14.05
CA THR A 33 26.73 2.30 14.15
C THR A 33 27.41 2.15 12.79
N ALA A 34 28.62 2.69 12.65
CA ALA A 34 29.45 2.53 11.45
C ALA A 34 29.66 1.04 11.10
N ASP A 35 29.99 0.22 12.09
CA ASP A 35 30.18 -1.23 11.91
C ASP A 35 28.92 -1.91 11.39
N LYS A 36 27.75 -1.53 11.93
CA LYS A 36 26.48 -2.07 11.47
C LYS A 36 26.22 -1.67 10.02
N ILE A 37 26.34 -0.40 9.68
CA ILE A 37 26.15 0.09 8.30
C ILE A 37 27.11 -0.63 7.34
N SER A 38 28.39 -0.72 7.68
CA SER A 38 29.41 -1.43 6.90
C SER A 38 29.07 -2.90 6.69
N THR A 39 28.52 -3.56 7.72
CA THR A 39 28.04 -4.95 7.63
C THR A 39 26.87 -5.05 6.65
N LEU A 40 25.84 -4.20 6.80
CA LEU A 40 24.64 -4.24 5.96
C LEU A 40 24.96 -4.07 4.48
N ILE A 41 25.79 -3.09 4.13
CA ILE A 41 26.14 -2.78 2.72
C ILE A 41 27.14 -3.78 2.11
N SER A 42 27.66 -4.70 2.92
CA SER A 42 28.59 -5.76 2.48
C SER A 42 27.90 -7.11 2.32
N ILE A 43 26.72 -7.30 2.93
CA ILE A 43 25.95 -8.54 2.81
C ILE A 43 25.33 -8.63 1.40
N PRO A 44 25.63 -9.69 0.61
CA PRO A 44 25.13 -9.80 -0.76
C PRO A 44 23.61 -9.72 -0.90
N LYS A 45 22.87 -10.24 0.08
CA LYS A 45 21.40 -10.20 0.13
C LYS A 45 20.84 -8.77 0.08
N PHE A 46 21.56 -7.78 0.62
CA PHE A 46 21.11 -6.40 0.71
C PHE A 46 21.66 -5.50 -0.40
N ASN A 47 22.50 -6.03 -1.29
CA ASN A 47 23.03 -5.29 -2.43
C ASN A 47 21.94 -4.76 -3.36
N LYS A 48 20.73 -5.35 -3.37
CA LYS A 48 19.60 -4.84 -4.15
C LYS A 48 19.03 -3.52 -3.62
N TYR A 49 19.28 -3.18 -2.35
CA TYR A 49 18.74 -1.97 -1.72
C TYR A 49 19.67 -0.75 -1.81
N PHE A 50 20.98 -0.96 -2.00
CA PHE A 50 21.98 0.09 -1.88
C PHE A 50 22.96 0.08 -3.05
N GLU A 51 23.30 1.26 -3.53
CA GLU A 51 24.43 1.52 -4.42
C GLU A 51 25.56 2.20 -3.63
N LYS A 52 26.82 1.86 -3.97
CA LYS A 52 28.03 2.33 -3.29
C LYS A 52 28.92 3.04 -4.29
N GLU A 53 29.33 4.26 -3.97
CA GLU A 53 30.31 5.01 -4.76
C GLU A 53 31.57 5.31 -3.93
N THR A 54 32.76 4.98 -4.44
CA THR A 54 34.02 4.99 -3.68
C THR A 54 35.09 5.93 -4.23
N ASN A 55 34.71 6.98 -4.99
CA ASN A 55 35.70 7.82 -5.69
C ASN A 55 36.65 8.58 -4.76
N LYS A 56 36.17 9.09 -3.62
CA LYS A 56 36.97 9.83 -2.60
C LYS A 56 36.57 9.48 -1.17
N GLU A 57 35.26 9.37 -0.96
CA GLU A 57 34.61 8.95 0.28
C GLU A 57 33.48 7.99 -0.11
N LEU A 58 33.20 7.01 0.74
CA LEU A 58 32.12 6.05 0.52
C LEU A 58 30.76 6.75 0.67
N HIS A 59 30.05 6.86 -0.44
CA HIS A 59 28.66 7.32 -0.46
C HIS A 59 27.72 6.13 -0.69
N ILE A 60 26.58 6.17 -0.02
CA ILE A 60 25.51 5.19 -0.10
C ILE A 60 24.26 5.88 -0.65
N THR A 61 23.66 5.28 -1.67
CA THR A 61 22.39 5.72 -2.24
C THR A 61 21.40 4.55 -2.22
N CYS A 62 20.12 4.85 -1.99
CA CYS A 62 19.06 3.84 -2.07
C CYS A 62 18.69 3.52 -3.52
N LYS A 63 18.43 2.24 -3.77
CA LYS A 63 17.88 1.73 -5.02
C LYS A 63 16.41 1.39 -4.84
N ILE A 64 15.57 1.66 -5.85
CA ILE A 64 14.11 1.44 -5.80
C ILE A 64 13.60 0.55 -6.94
N ASP A 65 14.44 0.22 -7.92
CA ASP A 65 14.15 -0.67 -9.04
C ASP A 65 13.64 -2.05 -8.58
N TRP A 66 14.17 -2.54 -7.45
CA TRP A 66 13.75 -3.79 -6.83
C TRP A 66 12.25 -3.83 -6.50
N ILE A 67 11.58 -2.69 -6.27
CA ILE A 67 10.15 -2.64 -5.93
C ILE A 67 9.33 -3.16 -7.12
N CYS A 68 9.65 -2.66 -8.32
CA CYS A 68 8.99 -3.10 -9.55
C CYS A 68 9.27 -4.58 -9.83
N GLU A 69 10.51 -5.01 -9.65
CA GLU A 69 10.92 -6.40 -9.83
C GLU A 69 10.20 -7.34 -8.86
N GLU A 70 10.09 -6.98 -7.57
CA GLU A 70 9.45 -7.82 -6.57
C GLU A 70 7.93 -7.90 -6.74
N ILE A 71 7.28 -6.80 -7.14
CA ILE A 71 5.87 -6.82 -7.51
C ILE A 71 5.70 -7.68 -8.75
N GLY A 72 6.45 -7.42 -9.83
CA GLY A 72 6.38 -8.15 -11.09
C GLY A 72 6.71 -9.65 -10.97
N ASN A 73 7.54 -10.06 -10.02
CA ASN A 73 7.78 -11.47 -9.75
C ASN A 73 6.57 -12.18 -9.10
N GLN A 74 5.71 -11.42 -8.42
CA GLN A 74 4.49 -11.94 -7.79
C GLN A 74 3.27 -11.87 -8.70
N ILE A 75 3.28 -10.96 -9.69
CA ILE A 75 2.18 -10.78 -10.63
C ILE A 75 2.64 -10.99 -12.07
N LYS A 76 1.96 -11.85 -12.82
CA LYS A 76 2.30 -12.04 -14.24
C LYS A 76 1.91 -10.79 -15.04
N ILE A 77 2.91 -10.00 -15.41
CA ILE A 77 2.76 -8.78 -16.23
C ILE A 77 3.68 -8.81 -17.45
N SER A 78 3.29 -8.15 -18.53
CA SER A 78 4.14 -7.98 -19.73
C SER A 78 5.27 -6.97 -19.47
N ASP A 79 6.26 -6.93 -20.38
CA ASP A 79 7.33 -5.92 -20.31
C ASP A 79 6.79 -4.48 -20.37
N SER A 80 5.76 -4.25 -21.18
CA SER A 80 5.09 -2.95 -21.25
C SER A 80 4.35 -2.58 -19.96
N GLU A 81 3.68 -3.55 -19.32
CA GLU A 81 3.03 -3.36 -18.02
C GLU A 81 4.07 -3.10 -16.91
N SER A 82 5.21 -3.81 -16.96
CA SER A 82 6.33 -3.62 -16.05
C SER A 82 6.94 -2.21 -16.18
N GLN A 83 7.09 -1.71 -17.41
CA GLN A 83 7.59 -0.36 -17.65
C GLN A 83 6.67 0.71 -17.05
N ILE A 84 5.35 0.58 -17.21
CA ILE A 84 4.36 1.51 -16.62
C ILE A 84 4.46 1.49 -15.08
N LEU A 85 4.57 0.29 -14.49
CA LEU A 85 4.72 0.14 -13.05
C LEU A 85 6.01 0.81 -12.56
N LYS A 86 7.13 0.58 -13.24
CA LYS A 86 8.43 1.18 -12.93
C LYS A 86 8.38 2.70 -12.96
N GLU A 87 7.88 3.29 -14.05
CA GLU A 87 7.77 4.74 -14.20
C GLU A 87 6.90 5.36 -13.09
N THR A 88 5.81 4.68 -12.73
CA THR A 88 4.94 5.14 -11.64
C THR A 88 5.65 5.08 -10.28
N ILE A 89 6.39 4.01 -10.00
CA ILE A 89 7.17 3.87 -8.76
C ILE A 89 8.23 4.97 -8.69
N ASP A 90 8.99 5.17 -9.76
CA ASP A 90 10.09 6.13 -9.81
C ASP A 90 9.60 7.59 -9.57
N ASP A 91 8.45 7.98 -10.12
CA ASP A 91 7.91 9.33 -9.93
C ASP A 91 7.26 9.56 -8.54
N LYS A 92 6.61 8.52 -7.99
CA LYS A 92 5.63 8.71 -6.90
C LYS A 92 6.05 8.14 -5.55
N PHE A 93 6.90 7.11 -5.53
CA PHE A 93 7.22 6.39 -4.30
C PHE A 93 7.82 7.29 -3.22
N LEU A 94 8.85 8.08 -3.57
CA LEU A 94 9.52 8.95 -2.60
C LEU A 94 8.57 10.00 -2.01
N LYS A 95 7.78 10.66 -2.87
CA LYS A 95 6.78 11.67 -2.45
C LYS A 95 5.75 11.06 -1.50
N HIS A 96 5.29 9.84 -1.80
CA HIS A 96 4.32 9.12 -0.99
C HIS A 96 4.87 8.76 0.39
N VAL A 97 6.03 8.10 0.43
CA VAL A 97 6.65 7.68 1.69
C VAL A 97 6.99 8.89 2.55
N THR A 98 7.50 9.97 1.96
CA THR A 98 7.75 11.23 2.71
C THR A 98 6.47 11.79 3.31
N LYS A 99 5.34 11.80 2.57
CA LYS A 99 4.08 12.36 3.10
C LYS A 99 3.41 11.47 4.15
N TYR A 100 3.36 10.16 3.94
CA TYR A 100 2.50 9.25 4.73
C TYR A 100 3.25 8.35 5.71
N TRP A 101 4.58 8.30 5.62
CA TRP A 101 5.41 7.48 6.50
C TRP A 101 6.32 8.32 7.41
N GLU A 102 6.33 9.64 7.22
CA GLU A 102 7.04 10.56 8.09
C GLU A 102 6.32 10.72 9.42
N GLU A 103 7.08 10.57 10.50
CA GLU A 103 6.65 10.88 11.86
C GLU A 103 7.77 11.66 12.56
N ASN A 104 7.47 12.87 13.04
CA ASN A 104 8.45 13.77 13.67
C ASN A 104 9.66 14.09 12.77
N GLY A 105 9.43 14.35 11.47
CA GLY A 105 10.49 14.70 10.53
C GLY A 105 11.40 13.54 10.12
N ARG A 106 11.00 12.29 10.38
CA ARG A 106 11.72 11.08 9.98
C ARG A 106 10.78 10.04 9.41
N ILE A 107 11.16 9.47 8.27
CA ILE A 107 10.46 8.32 7.67
C ILE A 107 10.79 7.08 8.50
N LYS A 108 9.77 6.43 9.08
CA LYS A 108 9.99 5.23 9.90
C LYS A 108 8.86 4.22 9.78
N ARG A 109 9.19 2.95 10.02
CA ARG A 109 8.25 1.82 10.07
C ARG A 109 8.65 0.82 11.15
N ASP A 110 7.69 0.03 11.61
CA ASP A 110 7.93 -1.01 12.61
C ASP A 110 8.49 -2.27 11.97
N PHE A 111 9.81 -2.41 12.01
CA PHE A 111 10.51 -3.57 11.46
C PHE A 111 10.52 -4.80 12.38
N GLU A 112 9.86 -4.74 13.54
CA GLU A 112 9.61 -5.94 14.36
C GLU A 112 8.57 -6.88 13.72
N ILE A 113 7.64 -6.30 12.95
CA ILE A 113 6.48 -7.01 12.39
C ILE A 113 6.69 -7.36 10.91
N LYS A 114 7.25 -6.45 10.11
CA LYS A 114 7.48 -6.62 8.66
C LYS A 114 8.85 -6.09 8.26
N ASN A 115 9.53 -6.76 7.34
CA ASN A 115 10.78 -6.25 6.76
C ASN A 115 10.50 -5.11 5.75
N LEU A 116 11.56 -4.53 5.19
CA LEU A 116 11.46 -3.41 4.24
C LEU A 116 10.58 -3.73 3.02
N SER A 117 10.85 -4.85 2.37
CA SER A 117 10.08 -5.31 1.21
C SER A 117 8.62 -5.51 1.57
N GLU A 118 8.35 -6.22 2.67
CA GLU A 118 6.99 -6.50 3.15
C GLU A 118 6.20 -5.21 3.43
N TRP A 119 6.82 -4.19 4.04
CA TRP A 119 6.17 -2.90 4.28
C TRP A 119 5.80 -2.19 2.98
N ILE A 120 6.75 -2.10 2.05
CA ILE A 120 6.56 -1.38 0.78
C ILE A 120 5.52 -2.10 -0.08
N ILE A 121 5.64 -3.42 -0.26
CA ILE A 121 4.67 -4.21 -1.04
C ILE A 121 3.29 -4.17 -0.40
N SER A 122 3.20 -4.25 0.94
CA SER A 122 1.91 -4.13 1.63
C SER A 122 1.21 -2.80 1.34
N GLU A 123 1.95 -1.70 1.23
CA GLU A 123 1.37 -0.39 0.90
C GLU A 123 0.78 -0.39 -0.52
N TYR A 124 1.51 -0.91 -1.52
CA TYR A 124 0.98 -1.04 -2.89
C TYR A 124 -0.24 -1.96 -2.95
N VAL A 125 -0.22 -3.09 -2.24
CA VAL A 125 -1.35 -4.03 -2.17
C VAL A 125 -2.59 -3.37 -1.55
N PHE A 126 -2.41 -2.67 -0.44
CA PHE A 126 -3.50 -2.01 0.29
C PHE A 126 -4.11 -0.88 -0.54
N LEU A 127 -3.28 -0.01 -1.11
CA LEU A 127 -3.75 1.11 -1.92
C LEU A 127 -4.35 0.66 -3.24
N SER A 128 -3.89 -0.45 -3.82
CA SER A 128 -4.53 -1.05 -5.00
C SER A 128 -5.98 -1.47 -4.69
N GLY A 129 -6.23 -2.01 -3.49
CA GLY A 129 -7.59 -2.37 -3.07
C GLY A 129 -8.54 -1.17 -2.99
N PHE A 130 -8.09 -0.06 -2.39
CA PHE A 130 -8.89 1.17 -2.36
C PHE A 130 -9.04 1.80 -3.74
N ALA A 131 -7.96 1.87 -4.52
CA ALA A 131 -8.00 2.45 -5.86
C ALA A 131 -8.96 1.68 -6.79
N MET A 132 -8.99 0.35 -6.71
CA MET A 132 -9.97 -0.47 -7.41
C MET A 132 -11.40 -0.10 -7.00
N TRP A 133 -11.65 0.03 -5.69
CA TRP A 133 -12.97 0.40 -5.17
C TRP A 133 -13.44 1.76 -5.70
N PHE A 134 -12.59 2.79 -5.61
CA PHE A 134 -12.95 4.13 -6.10
C PHE A 134 -13.13 4.16 -7.62
N ARG A 135 -12.30 3.46 -8.41
CA ARG A 135 -12.48 3.37 -9.86
C ARG A 135 -13.79 2.70 -10.28
N GLU A 136 -14.31 1.78 -9.47
CA GLU A 136 -15.59 1.12 -9.75
C GLU A 136 -16.81 1.93 -9.31
N LYS A 137 -16.68 2.73 -8.25
CA LYS A 137 -17.81 3.38 -7.58
C LYS A 137 -17.89 4.88 -7.81
N GLU A 138 -16.78 5.57 -8.06
CA GLU A 138 -16.82 7.00 -8.34
C GLU A 138 -17.29 7.29 -9.76
N LYS A 139 -18.23 8.21 -9.87
CA LYS A 139 -18.73 8.81 -11.12
C LYS A 139 -18.68 10.33 -10.99
N ASP A 140 -18.84 11.05 -12.09
CA ASP A 140 -18.68 12.51 -12.19
C ASP A 140 -19.44 13.33 -11.12
N ASN A 141 -20.48 12.78 -10.48
CA ASN A 141 -21.31 13.43 -9.45
C ASN A 141 -21.31 12.74 -8.06
N GLY A 142 -20.31 11.91 -7.76
CA GLY A 142 -20.14 11.26 -6.45
C GLY A 142 -19.98 9.75 -6.53
N THR A 143 -20.02 9.09 -5.37
CA THR A 143 -19.86 7.64 -5.29
C THR A 143 -21.21 6.95 -5.46
N ASP A 144 -21.37 6.16 -6.52
CA ASP A 144 -22.55 5.32 -6.79
C ASP A 144 -22.51 4.04 -5.94
N LEU A 145 -23.45 3.95 -5.01
CA LEU A 145 -23.59 2.84 -4.06
C LEU A 145 -24.75 1.92 -4.40
N SER A 146 -25.46 2.19 -5.50
CA SER A 146 -26.69 1.50 -5.89
C SER A 146 -26.47 0.01 -6.05
N SER A 147 -25.37 -0.39 -6.71
CA SER A 147 -25.04 -1.81 -6.91
C SER A 147 -24.77 -2.52 -5.57
N LEU A 148 -24.14 -1.82 -4.63
CA LEU A 148 -23.76 -2.37 -3.33
C LEU A 148 -25.00 -2.61 -2.46
N LEU A 149 -25.88 -1.60 -2.37
CA LEU A 149 -27.10 -1.68 -1.58
C LEU A 149 -28.13 -2.60 -2.20
N SER A 150 -28.26 -2.59 -3.52
CA SER A 150 -29.19 -3.50 -4.20
C SER A 150 -28.79 -4.96 -3.96
N SER A 151 -27.50 -5.25 -4.02
CA SER A 151 -26.97 -6.59 -3.70
C SER A 151 -27.20 -6.98 -2.23
N ALA A 152 -27.06 -6.03 -1.31
CA ALA A 152 -27.22 -6.27 0.13
C ALA A 152 -28.68 -6.42 0.58
N THR A 153 -29.61 -5.77 -0.12
CA THR A 153 -31.04 -5.73 0.24
C THR A 153 -31.90 -6.68 -0.58
N GLY A 154 -31.42 -7.11 -1.75
CA GLY A 154 -32.20 -7.89 -2.72
C GLY A 154 -33.25 -7.08 -3.49
N GLU A 155 -33.27 -5.76 -3.32
CA GLU A 155 -34.19 -4.83 -3.98
C GLU A 155 -33.40 -3.87 -4.89
N SER A 156 -34.06 -3.23 -5.85
CA SER A 156 -33.42 -2.15 -6.62
C SER A 156 -33.37 -0.90 -5.75
N VAL A 157 -32.15 -0.48 -5.39
CA VAL A 157 -31.88 0.71 -4.56
C VAL A 157 -30.97 1.65 -5.35
N GLU A 158 -31.42 2.89 -5.53
CA GLU A 158 -30.57 3.98 -5.99
C GLU A 158 -29.98 4.71 -4.77
N ALA A 159 -28.66 4.84 -4.74
CA ALA A 159 -27.98 5.56 -3.67
C ALA A 159 -26.65 6.14 -4.14
N SER A 160 -26.36 7.34 -3.64
CA SER A 160 -25.05 7.97 -3.77
C SER A 160 -24.59 8.51 -2.42
N ALA A 161 -23.28 8.62 -2.23
CA ALA A 161 -22.69 9.24 -1.07
C ALA A 161 -21.47 10.08 -1.45
N SER A 162 -21.14 11.01 -0.57
CA SER A 162 -19.81 11.64 -0.52
C SER A 162 -19.00 10.90 0.55
N ILE A 163 -17.82 10.42 0.17
CA ILE A 163 -16.93 9.67 1.05
C ILE A 163 -15.72 10.53 1.36
N GLU A 164 -15.52 10.82 2.64
CA GLU A 164 -14.31 11.46 3.11
C GLU A 164 -13.18 10.41 3.18
N PHE A 165 -12.31 10.44 2.19
CA PHE A 165 -11.12 9.61 2.10
C PHE A 165 -9.95 10.48 1.63
N ASP A 166 -8.76 10.22 2.16
CA ASP A 166 -7.54 10.89 1.70
C ASP A 166 -7.13 10.36 0.33
N GLN A 167 -7.81 10.88 -0.70
CA GLN A 167 -7.61 10.52 -2.11
C GLN A 167 -6.18 10.78 -2.57
N ASP A 168 -5.48 11.74 -1.94
CA ASP A 168 -4.08 11.97 -2.25
C ASP A 168 -3.21 10.75 -1.94
N ARG A 169 -3.64 9.85 -1.05
CA ARG A 169 -2.91 8.62 -0.75
C ARG A 169 -2.96 7.63 -1.93
N LEU A 170 -3.99 7.70 -2.77
CA LEU A 170 -4.09 6.85 -3.96
C LEU A 170 -3.18 7.33 -5.09
N ARG A 171 -2.58 8.53 -5.00
CA ARG A 171 -1.64 9.03 -6.00
C ARG A 171 -0.51 8.04 -6.28
N LEU A 172 -0.04 7.28 -5.27
CA LEU A 172 0.99 6.25 -5.44
C LEU A 172 0.67 5.26 -6.56
N VAL A 173 -0.62 4.94 -6.74
CA VAL A 173 -1.08 3.90 -7.65
C VAL A 173 -2.01 4.44 -8.74
N SER A 174 -2.19 5.76 -8.82
CA SER A 174 -3.26 6.37 -9.63
C SER A 174 -3.07 6.20 -11.14
N GLU A 175 -1.82 6.10 -11.60
CA GLU A 175 -1.47 5.91 -13.02
C GLU A 175 -1.32 4.45 -13.41
N ILE A 176 -1.30 3.54 -12.44
CA ILE A 176 -1.24 2.10 -12.70
C ILE A 176 -2.58 1.66 -13.31
N PRO A 177 -2.59 1.04 -14.50
CA PRO A 177 -3.80 0.53 -15.13
C PRO A 177 -4.60 -0.44 -14.25
N THR A 178 -5.93 -0.44 -14.38
CA THR A 178 -6.85 -1.22 -13.54
C THR A 178 -6.52 -2.72 -13.56
N GLN A 179 -6.17 -3.27 -14.72
CA GLN A 179 -5.78 -4.69 -14.82
C GLN A 179 -4.49 -5.02 -14.05
N ILE A 180 -3.58 -4.06 -13.88
CA ILE A 180 -2.38 -4.25 -13.06
C ILE A 180 -2.75 -4.10 -11.57
N LEU A 181 -3.55 -3.09 -11.21
CA LEU A 181 -4.03 -2.92 -9.83
C LEU A 181 -4.78 -4.13 -9.32
N GLU A 182 -5.63 -4.73 -10.15
CA GLU A 182 -6.34 -5.95 -9.79
C GLU A 182 -5.35 -7.08 -9.45
N LYS A 183 -4.29 -7.25 -10.24
CA LYS A 183 -3.23 -8.22 -9.95
C LYS A 183 -2.48 -7.88 -8.65
N ILE A 184 -2.10 -6.61 -8.44
CA ILE A 184 -1.39 -6.15 -7.24
C ILE A 184 -2.24 -6.38 -5.98
N MET A 185 -3.52 -5.97 -6.00
CA MET A 185 -4.48 -6.17 -4.91
C MET A 185 -4.60 -7.66 -4.52
N ASN A 186 -4.39 -8.57 -5.47
CA ASN A 186 -4.47 -10.01 -5.28
C ASN A 186 -3.16 -10.69 -4.84
N ILE A 187 -2.06 -9.95 -4.66
CA ILE A 187 -0.78 -10.49 -4.16
C ILE A 187 -0.98 -11.16 -2.78
N ASN A 188 -1.75 -10.52 -1.90
CA ASN A 188 -2.09 -11.08 -0.59
C ASN A 188 -3.49 -10.62 -0.13
N PRO A 189 -4.06 -11.22 0.94
CA PRO A 189 -5.43 -10.90 1.36
C PRO A 189 -5.68 -9.44 1.75
N ALA A 190 -4.65 -8.66 2.10
CA ALA A 190 -4.82 -7.30 2.58
C ALA A 190 -5.44 -6.37 1.52
N GLY A 191 -5.17 -6.59 0.24
CA GLY A 191 -5.73 -5.76 -0.84
C GLY A 191 -7.23 -5.98 -0.97
N LYS A 192 -7.68 -7.24 -0.96
CA LYS A 192 -9.12 -7.56 -0.92
C LYS A 192 -9.77 -7.00 0.34
N ILE A 193 -9.13 -7.15 1.50
CA ILE A 193 -9.64 -6.59 2.76
C ILE A 193 -9.78 -5.07 2.67
N ALA A 194 -8.82 -4.36 2.06
CA ALA A 194 -8.91 -2.92 1.84
C ALA A 194 -10.13 -2.54 1.00
N TYR A 195 -10.31 -3.18 -0.16
CA TYR A 195 -11.50 -2.98 -1.00
C TYR A 195 -12.79 -3.22 -0.20
N ARG A 196 -12.90 -4.38 0.48
CA ARG A 196 -14.11 -4.75 1.22
C ARG A 196 -14.36 -3.88 2.45
N SER A 197 -13.31 -3.28 3.02
CA SER A 197 -13.47 -2.40 4.19
C SER A 197 -14.25 -1.13 3.85
N LEU A 198 -14.12 -0.62 2.62
CA LEU A 198 -14.94 0.51 2.14
C LEU A 198 -16.40 0.08 1.94
N ASP A 199 -16.66 -1.09 1.35
CA ASP A 199 -18.01 -1.66 1.27
C ASP A 199 -18.65 -1.72 2.68
N MET A 200 -17.92 -2.24 3.67
CA MET A 200 -18.41 -2.37 5.04
C MET A 200 -18.64 -1.03 5.73
N ALA A 201 -17.73 -0.07 5.57
CA ALA A 201 -17.86 1.26 6.15
C ALA A 201 -19.13 1.96 5.62
N VAL A 202 -19.35 1.88 4.31
CA VAL A 202 -20.54 2.43 3.65
C VAL A 202 -21.81 1.75 4.15
N MET A 203 -21.86 0.41 4.15
CA MET A 203 -23.05 -0.32 4.61
C MET A 203 -23.41 0.01 6.06
N LYS A 204 -22.39 0.12 6.93
CA LYS A 204 -22.58 0.49 8.34
C LYS A 204 -23.16 1.90 8.46
N ALA A 205 -22.56 2.88 7.80
CA ALA A 205 -23.02 4.27 7.85
C ALA A 205 -24.47 4.42 7.36
N MET A 206 -24.81 3.75 6.25
CA MET A 206 -26.18 3.77 5.70
C MET A 206 -27.20 3.09 6.61
N SER A 207 -26.81 1.98 7.25
CA SER A 207 -27.65 1.27 8.23
C SER A 207 -27.92 2.12 9.48
N GLU A 208 -26.90 2.82 9.98
CA GLU A 208 -27.05 3.72 11.13
C GLU A 208 -27.96 4.91 10.83
N GLY A 209 -27.89 5.45 9.61
CA GLY A 209 -28.76 6.54 9.13
C GLY A 209 -30.19 6.10 8.75
N ASN A 210 -30.44 4.81 8.54
CA ASN A 210 -31.74 4.30 8.09
C ASN A 210 -32.15 3.01 8.85
N PRO A 211 -32.98 3.14 9.91
CA PRO A 211 -33.44 2.01 10.71
C PRO A 211 -34.23 0.94 9.94
N GLU A 212 -34.90 1.31 8.84
CA GLU A 212 -35.62 0.35 7.99
C GLU A 212 -34.66 -0.47 7.13
N LEU A 213 -33.64 0.18 6.55
CA LEU A 213 -32.55 -0.49 5.85
C LEU A 213 -31.81 -1.46 6.78
N ALA A 214 -31.52 -1.03 8.01
CA ALA A 214 -30.90 -1.88 9.04
C ALA A 214 -31.73 -3.13 9.35
N LYS A 215 -33.06 -2.97 9.49
CA LYS A 215 -33.99 -4.09 9.71
C LYS A 215 -34.04 -5.03 8.51
N LYS A 216 -34.07 -4.51 7.28
CA LYS A 216 -34.06 -5.33 6.05
C LYS A 216 -32.77 -6.14 5.92
N MET A 217 -31.61 -5.51 6.08
CA MET A 217 -30.31 -6.19 6.07
C MET A 217 -30.23 -7.28 7.15
N LYS A 218 -30.75 -7.03 8.36
CA LYS A 218 -30.81 -8.01 9.44
C LYS A 218 -31.72 -9.20 9.08
N ASN A 219 -32.87 -8.96 8.47
CA ASN A 219 -33.81 -10.03 8.10
C ASN A 219 -33.27 -10.94 6.98
N GLU A 220 -32.58 -10.38 5.99
CA GLU A 220 -31.92 -11.16 4.93
C GLU A 220 -30.76 -12.01 5.49
N THR A 221 -29.99 -11.46 6.44
CA THR A 221 -28.95 -12.17 7.18
C THR A 221 -29.49 -13.33 8.05
N VAL A 222 -30.77 -13.27 8.41
CA VAL A 222 -31.44 -14.31 9.21
C VAL A 222 -32.09 -15.35 8.31
N ARG A 223 -32.65 -14.95 7.15
CA ARG A 223 -33.23 -15.86 6.15
C ARG A 223 -32.16 -16.70 5.45
N ASN A 224 -31.08 -16.08 5.01
CA ASN A 224 -29.88 -16.79 4.61
C ASN A 224 -29.12 -17.11 5.89
N LYS A 225 -28.92 -18.38 6.27
CA LYS A 225 -28.08 -18.80 7.44
C LYS A 225 -26.59 -18.40 7.33
N ARG A 226 -26.28 -17.42 6.49
CA ARG A 226 -24.99 -16.78 6.37
C ARG A 226 -25.13 -15.42 7.02
N SER A 227 -24.38 -15.23 8.10
CA SER A 227 -24.12 -13.92 8.64
C SER A 227 -23.75 -12.94 7.52
N TRP A 228 -24.08 -11.66 7.62
CA TRP A 228 -23.78 -10.69 6.55
C TRP A 228 -22.27 -10.61 6.28
N TRP A 229 -21.44 -10.93 7.27
CA TRP A 229 -19.98 -11.12 7.16
C TRP A 229 -19.53 -12.46 6.55
N LYS A 230 -20.45 -13.36 6.17
CA LYS A 230 -20.21 -14.66 5.51
C LYS A 230 -20.60 -14.67 4.02
N PHE A 231 -21.02 -13.54 3.44
CA PHE A 231 -21.05 -13.34 1.98
C PHE A 231 -19.67 -13.02 1.38
N TRP A 232 -18.61 -13.19 2.18
CA TRP A 232 -17.24 -12.77 1.91
C TRP A 232 -16.31 -13.98 1.93
#